data_AF-A0A6B3NL45-F1
#
_entry.id   AF-A0A6B3NL45-F1
#
_cell.length_a   1.000
_cell.length_b   1.000
_cell.length_c   1.000
_cell.angle_alpha   90.00
_cell.angle_beta   90.00
_cell.angle_gamma   90.00
#
_symmetry.space_group_name_H-M   'P 1'
#
loop_
_entity.id
_entity.type
_entity.pdbx_description
1 polymer ?
#
loop_
_entity_poly.entity_id
_entity_poly.type
_entity_poly.pdbx_seq_one_letter_code
_entity_poly.pdbx_strand_id
1 'polypeptide(L)'
;MKVETKQFMPNHSERALWVGILVSLLFTGLIWLTAPLLPQINFLPDTGASWYYWQLPEPTVWTRTAVWTGYLLHQLVAWGIIYYAQQNKLKYTKGLHRANYLALAANAL
;
A
#
# COMPACT_ATOMS: atom_id res chain seq x y z
N MET A 1 33.05 10.85 41.65
CA MET A 1 32.07 11.21 40.61
C MET A 1 31.90 10.00 39.70
N LYS A 2 30.85 9.19 39.89
CA LYS A 2 30.55 8.05 39.01
C LYS A 2 29.85 8.61 37.77
N VAL A 3 30.47 8.48 36.61
CA VAL A 3 29.82 8.78 35.33
C VAL A 3 28.89 7.60 35.04
N GLU A 4 27.58 7.80 35.20
CA GLU A 4 26.59 6.84 34.73
C GLU A 4 26.59 6.84 33.20
N THR A 5 27.20 5.82 32.61
CA THR A 5 27.01 5.50 31.21
C THR A 5 25.59 4.97 31.02
N LYS A 6 24.67 5.81 30.55
CA LYS A 6 23.37 5.36 30.05
C LYS A 6 23.61 4.33 28.96
N GLN A 7 23.31 3.07 29.26
CA GLN A 7 23.37 1.98 28.31
C GLN A 7 22.39 2.30 27.17
N PHE A 8 22.91 2.54 25.97
CA PHE A 8 22.12 2.84 24.78
C PHE A 8 21.43 1.54 24.33
N MET A 9 20.30 1.22 24.97
CA MET A 9 19.42 0.16 24.47
C MET A 9 18.70 0.72 23.24
N PRO A 10 18.86 0.11 22.05
CA PRO A 10 18.19 0.61 20.85
C PRO A 10 16.69 0.63 21.13
N ASN A 11 16.10 1.80 20.95
CA ASN A 11 14.66 1.95 21.15
C ASN A 11 13.93 1.10 20.08
N HIS A 12 12.72 0.63 20.39
CA HIS A 12 11.98 -0.26 19.47
C HIS A 12 11.80 0.37 18.08
N SER A 13 11.77 1.70 18.00
CA SER A 13 11.65 2.48 16.76
C SER A 13 12.92 2.45 15.91
N GLU A 14 14.11 2.54 16.51
CA GLU A 14 15.41 2.46 15.86
C GLU A 14 15.63 1.07 15.29
N ARG A 15 15.29 0.03 16.07
CA ARG A 15 15.32 -1.35 15.58
C ARG A 15 14.34 -1.54 14.42
N ALA A 16 13.12 -1.01 14.51
CA ALA A 16 12.14 -1.09 13.44
C ALA A 16 12.61 -0.38 12.16
N LEU A 17 13.24 0.79 12.30
CA LEU A 17 13.83 1.55 11.20
C LEU A 17 14.92 0.73 10.49
N TRP A 18 15.88 0.19 11.25
CA TRP A 18 16.97 -0.61 10.69
C TRP A 18 16.48 -1.88 10.01
N VAL A 19 15.48 -2.55 10.59
CA VAL A 19 14.81 -3.69 9.95
C VAL A 19 14.15 -3.26 8.63
N GLY A 20 13.45 -2.12 8.62
CA GLY A 20 12.84 -1.58 7.40
C GLY A 20 13.87 -1.28 6.31
N ILE A 21 15.00 -0.67 6.66
CA ILE A 21 16.11 -0.40 5.71
C ILE A 21 16.65 -1.72 5.16
N LEU A 22 16.93 -2.68 6.03
CA LEU A 22 17.45 -4.00 5.62
C LEU A 22 16.48 -4.71 4.68
N VAL A 23 15.19 -4.75 5.02
CA VAL A 23 14.15 -5.36 4.17
C VAL A 23 14.07 -4.67 2.81
N SER A 24 14.08 -3.33 2.76
CA SER A 24 14.07 -2.58 1.50
C SER A 24 15.29 -2.90 0.63
N LEU A 25 16.48 -2.97 1.22
CA LEU A 25 17.71 -3.33 0.50
C LEU A 25 17.67 -4.78 -0.01
N LEU A 26 17.18 -5.71 0.81
CA LEU A 26 17.01 -7.11 0.42
C LEU A 26 16.05 -7.26 -0.75
N PHE A 27 14.88 -6.60 -0.71
CA PHE A 27 13.93 -6.63 -1.83
C PHE A 27 14.49 -5.94 -3.08
N THR A 28 15.23 -4.84 -2.92
CA THR A 28 15.90 -4.16 -4.03
C THR A 28 16.91 -5.08 -4.71
N GLY A 29 17.77 -5.74 -3.91
CA GLY A 29 18.72 -6.72 -4.42
C GLY A 29 18.04 -7.94 -5.05
N LEU A 30 16.95 -8.43 -4.45
CA LEU A 30 16.16 -9.53 -5.00
C LEU A 30 15.57 -9.17 -6.36
N ILE A 31 14.94 -8.00 -6.51
CA ILE A 31 14.39 -7.51 -7.78
C ILE A 31 15.51 -7.37 -8.81
N TRP A 32 16.67 -6.85 -8.42
CA TRP A 32 17.80 -6.72 -9.32
C TRP A 32 18.33 -8.09 -9.80
N LEU A 33 18.43 -9.07 -8.90
CA LEU A 33 18.86 -10.43 -9.23
C LEU A 33 17.85 -11.18 -10.11
N THR A 34 16.55 -10.95 -9.90
CA THR A 34 15.50 -11.60 -10.69
C THR A 34 15.15 -10.86 -11.97
N ALA A 35 15.58 -9.61 -12.14
CA ALA A 35 15.29 -8.81 -13.34
C ALA A 35 15.67 -9.50 -14.66
N PRO A 36 16.83 -10.19 -14.79
CA PRO A 36 17.18 -10.91 -16.02
C PRO A 36 16.28 -12.13 -16.30
N LEU A 37 15.58 -12.65 -15.29
CA LEU A 37 14.64 -13.77 -15.44
C LEU A 37 13.28 -13.30 -15.96
N LEU A 38 13.00 -11.99 -15.92
CA LEU A 38 11.74 -11.44 -16.39
C LEU A 38 11.79 -11.28 -17.92
N PRO A 39 10.70 -11.61 -18.62
CA PRO A 39 10.61 -11.38 -20.06
C PRO A 39 10.74 -9.88 -20.34
N GLN A 40 11.48 -9.54 -21.39
CA GLN A 40 11.51 -8.15 -21.88
C GLN A 40 10.14 -7.82 -22.48
N ILE A 41 9.46 -6.85 -21.87
CA ILE A 41 8.17 -6.36 -22.33
C ILE A 41 8.42 -5.27 -23.37
N ASN A 42 8.05 -5.55 -24.62
CA ASN A 42 8.06 -4.54 -25.68
C ASN A 42 6.89 -3.58 -25.44
N PHE A 43 7.21 -2.40 -24.94
CA PHE A 43 6.21 -1.37 -24.77
C PHE A 43 5.81 -0.76 -26.12
N LEU A 44 4.55 -0.33 -26.19
CA LEU A 44 4.04 0.47 -27.30
C LEU A 44 4.76 1.83 -27.36
N PRO A 45 4.91 2.43 -28.56
CA PRO A 45 5.61 3.69 -28.73
C PRO A 45 4.93 4.82 -27.95
N ASP A 46 5.73 5.77 -27.46
CA ASP A 46 5.22 6.97 -26.80
C ASP A 46 4.36 7.79 -27.76
N THR A 47 3.12 8.11 -27.34
CA THR A 47 2.15 8.87 -28.14
C THR A 47 1.90 10.28 -27.62
N GLY A 48 2.62 10.74 -26.58
CA GLY A 48 2.55 12.12 -26.07
C GLY A 48 2.20 12.24 -24.59
N ALA A 49 1.82 13.45 -24.15
CA ALA A 49 1.74 13.80 -22.72
C ALA A 49 0.73 13.00 -21.87
N SER A 50 -0.27 12.36 -22.49
CA SER A 50 -1.25 11.52 -21.79
C SER A 50 -0.94 10.02 -21.87
N TRP A 51 0.21 9.64 -22.43
CA TRP A 51 0.62 8.26 -22.63
C TRP A 51 1.39 7.71 -21.42
N TYR A 52 1.10 6.47 -21.03
CA TYR A 52 1.87 5.74 -20.04
C TYR A 52 1.97 4.26 -20.40
N TYR A 53 3.12 3.65 -20.12
CA TYR A 53 3.45 2.30 -20.58
C TYR A 53 2.56 1.18 -20.03
N TRP A 54 1.89 1.41 -18.89
CA TRP A 54 0.95 0.48 -18.27
C TRP A 54 -0.52 0.75 -18.66
N GLN A 55 -0.76 1.58 -19.68
CA GLN A 55 -2.09 1.77 -20.23
C GLN A 55 -2.54 0.52 -20.97
N LEU A 56 -3.78 0.08 -20.74
CA LEU A 56 -4.37 -0.98 -21.54
C LEU A 56 -4.48 -0.49 -23.00
N PRO A 57 -3.84 -1.14 -24.00
CA PRO A 57 -3.79 -0.63 -25.37
C PRO A 57 -5.15 -0.51 -26.03
N GLU A 58 -6.00 -1.51 -25.82
CA GLU A 58 -7.32 -1.63 -26.43
C GLU A 58 -8.42 -1.64 -25.35
N PRO A 59 -8.70 -0.49 -24.72
CA PRO A 59 -9.69 -0.42 -23.65
C PRO A 59 -11.09 -0.53 -24.24
N THR A 60 -11.80 -1.61 -23.90
CA THR A 60 -13.19 -1.82 -24.31
C THR A 60 -14.17 -1.14 -23.34
N VAL A 61 -15.46 -1.12 -23.70
CA VAL A 61 -16.52 -0.68 -22.78
C VAL A 61 -16.47 -1.52 -21.50
N TRP A 62 -16.30 -2.83 -21.60
CA TRP A 62 -16.28 -3.71 -20.43
C TRP A 62 -15.10 -3.47 -19.50
N THR A 63 -13.90 -3.23 -20.03
CA THR A 63 -12.73 -2.97 -19.17
C THR A 63 -12.90 -1.66 -18.42
N ARG A 64 -13.47 -0.64 -19.07
CA ARG A 64 -13.75 0.65 -18.42
C ARG A 64 -14.86 0.52 -17.38
N THR A 65 -15.97 -0.13 -17.72
CA THR A 65 -17.08 -0.37 -16.80
C THR A 65 -16.59 -1.15 -15.58
N ALA A 66 -15.81 -2.21 -15.76
CA ALA A 66 -15.28 -3.00 -14.65
C ALA A 66 -14.43 -2.15 -13.68
N VAL A 67 -13.51 -1.33 -14.20
CA VAL A 67 -12.65 -0.46 -13.37
C VAL A 67 -13.47 0.59 -12.63
N TRP A 68 -14.41 1.26 -13.31
CA TRP A 68 -15.26 2.27 -12.68
C TRP A 68 -16.25 1.68 -11.68
N THR A 69 -16.82 0.50 -11.97
CA THR A 69 -17.67 -0.23 -11.02
C THR A 69 -16.87 -0.67 -9.81
N GLY A 70 -15.66 -1.22 -9.98
CA GLY A 70 -14.77 -1.58 -8.89
C GLY A 70 -14.44 -0.38 -8.00
N TYR A 71 -14.07 0.75 -8.62
CA TYR A 71 -13.83 2.01 -7.93
C TYR A 71 -15.07 2.46 -7.14
N LEU A 72 -16.25 2.51 -7.78
CA LEU A 72 -17.48 2.93 -7.12
C LEU A 72 -17.83 2.03 -5.94
N LEU A 73 -17.70 0.71 -6.08
CA LEU A 73 -17.93 -0.25 -5.00
C LEU A 73 -16.95 -0.03 -3.85
N HIS A 74 -15.67 0.18 -4.14
CA HIS A 74 -14.66 0.51 -3.14
C HIS A 74 -15.03 1.78 -2.35
N GLN A 75 -15.46 2.84 -3.06
CA GLN A 75 -15.90 4.08 -2.42
C GLN A 75 -17.12 3.87 -1.52
N LEU A 76 -18.12 3.11 -1.98
CA LEU A 76 -19.29 2.78 -1.19
C LEU A 76 -18.95 1.95 0.06
N VAL A 77 -18.00 1.01 -0.05
CA VAL A 77 -17.53 0.23 1.11
C VAL A 77 -16.86 1.15 2.13
N ALA A 78 -15.97 2.05 1.69
CA ALA A 78 -15.31 3.00 2.58
C ALA A 78 -16.33 3.90 3.30
N TRP A 79 -17.27 4.49 2.57
CA TRP A 79 -18.34 5.31 3.14
C TRP A 79 -19.25 4.51 4.08
N GLY A 80 -19.59 3.26 3.72
CA GLY A 80 -20.38 2.37 4.56
C GLY A 80 -19.71 2.07 5.91
N ILE A 81 -18.39 1.83 5.90
CA ILE A 81 -17.61 1.63 7.13
C ILE A 81 -17.59 2.89 7.99
N ILE A 82 -17.39 4.07 7.38
CA ILE A 82 -17.41 5.36 8.08
C ILE A 82 -18.79 5.60 8.70
N TYR A 83 -19.85 5.41 7.92
CA TYR A 83 -21.22 5.55 8.38
C TYR A 83 -21.52 4.59 9.54
N TYR A 84 -21.13 3.32 9.43
CA TYR A 84 -21.26 2.35 10.51
C TYR A 84 -20.54 2.80 11.79
N ALA A 85 -19.28 3.27 11.68
CA ALA A 85 -18.52 3.74 12.81
C ALA A 85 -19.16 4.96 13.49
N GLN A 86 -19.71 5.89 12.69
CA GLN A 86 -20.43 7.07 13.16
C GLN A 86 -21.73 6.70 13.89
N GLN A 87 -22.55 5.81 13.32
CA GLN A 87 -23.82 5.38 13.94
C GLN A 87 -23.60 4.66 15.27
N ASN A 88 -22.55 3.85 15.35
CA ASN A 88 -22.17 3.17 16.59
C ASN A 88 -21.41 4.07 17.58
N LYS A 89 -21.19 5.36 17.23
CA LYS A 89 -20.49 6.36 18.05
C LYS A 89 -19.18 5.82 18.62
N LEU A 90 -18.42 5.08 17.80
CA LEU A 90 -17.17 4.45 18.23
C LEU A 90 -16.21 5.52 18.76
N LYS A 91 -15.68 5.29 19.96
CA LYS A 91 -14.70 6.18 20.59
C LYS A 91 -13.28 5.73 20.27
N TYR A 92 -12.32 6.65 20.34
CA TYR A 92 -10.91 6.29 20.28
C TYR A 92 -10.55 5.34 21.43
N THR A 93 -9.82 4.29 21.09
CA THR A 93 -9.31 3.32 22.07
C THR A 93 -7.82 3.08 21.82
N LYS A 94 -7.15 2.40 22.75
CA LYS A 94 -5.74 2.00 22.57
C LYS A 94 -5.54 0.93 21.50
N GLY A 95 -6.61 0.28 21.03
CA GLY A 95 -6.57 -0.76 20.01
C GLY A 95 -7.38 -0.41 18.76
N LEU A 96 -7.36 -1.31 17.77
CA LEU A 96 -8.16 -1.18 16.56
C LEU A 96 -9.57 -1.76 16.75
N HIS A 97 -10.56 -0.99 16.32
CA HIS A 97 -11.93 -1.51 16.17
C HIS A 97 -12.02 -2.45 14.97
N ARG A 98 -13.03 -3.33 14.96
CA ARG A 98 -13.34 -4.16 13.78
C ARG A 98 -13.50 -3.32 12.51
N ALA A 99 -14.13 -2.14 12.63
CA ALA A 99 -14.25 -1.18 11.53
C ALA A 99 -12.89 -0.75 10.96
N ASN A 100 -11.85 -0.63 11.80
CA ASN A 100 -10.51 -0.27 11.33
C ASN A 100 -9.86 -1.42 10.55
N TYR A 101 -10.01 -2.66 11.02
CA TYR A 101 -9.52 -3.83 10.28
C TYR A 101 -10.24 -3.98 8.94
N LEU A 102 -11.56 -3.76 8.90
CA LEU A 102 -12.33 -3.77 7.66
C LEU A 102 -11.89 -2.64 6.71
N ALA A 103 -11.61 -1.45 7.24
CA ALA A 103 -11.10 -0.34 6.43
C ALA A 103 -9.71 -0.67 5.85
N LEU A 104 -8.82 -1.25 6.64
CA LEU A 104 -7.50 -1.69 6.16
C LEU A 104 -7.62 -2.77 5.08
N ALA A 105 -8.49 -3.75 5.28
CA ALA A 105 -8.74 -4.80 4.30
C ALA A 105 -9.35 -4.23 3.00
N ALA A 106 -10.29 -3.28 3.11
CA ALA A 106 -10.88 -2.63 1.95
C ALA A 106 -9.84 -1.84 1.14
N ASN A 107 -8.89 -1.15 1.79
CA ASN A 107 -7.80 -0.42 1.12
C ASN A 107 -6.72 -1.34 0.52
N ALA A 108 -6.64 -2.60 0.95
CA ALA A 108 -5.68 -3.56 0.42
C ALA A 108 -6.18 -4.30 -0.85
N LEU A 109 -7.44 -4.05 -1.24
CA LEU A 109 -8.09 -4.54 -2.47
C LEU A 109 -8.02 -3.47 -3.57
#